data_AF-A0A5S4ES78-F1
#
_entry.id   AF-A0A5S4ES78-F1
#
_cell.length_a   1.000
_cell.length_b   1.000
_cell.length_c   1.000
_cell.angle_alpha   90.00
_cell.angle_beta   90.00
_cell.angle_gamma   90.00
#
_symmetry.space_group_name_H-M   'P 1'
#
loop_
_entity.id
_entity.type
_entity.pdbx_description
1 polymer ?
#
loop_
_entity_poly.entity_id
_entity_poly.type
_entity_poly.pdbx_seq_one_letter_code
_entity_poly.pdbx_strand_id
1 'polypeptide(L)'
;MISVWGFGRKLLEIDHLHGLESRAFFSKFNWSHIMARVCQVTGKGPMAGNNVSHANNRTKRRFLPNLQYRRFWIESENRWLRLRVSNAGLRTIDKNGIEAVIADLRARGEI
;
A
#
# COMPACT_ATOMS: atom_id res chain seq x y z
N MET A 1 70.77 4.07 10.00
CA MET A 1 69.82 5.16 9.71
C MET A 1 69.17 4.80 8.38
N ILE A 2 67.83 4.68 8.35
CA ILE A 2 66.97 4.18 7.25
C ILE A 2 66.96 2.63 7.13
N SER A 3 65.87 1.85 7.12
CA SER A 3 64.46 2.05 7.46
C SER A 3 63.75 0.67 7.52
N VAL A 4 63.02 0.42 8.62
CA VAL A 4 61.59 0.02 8.68
C VAL A 4 61.11 -1.33 8.07
N TRP A 5 60.89 -2.29 8.98
CA TRP A 5 59.68 -3.13 9.22
C TRP A 5 58.81 -3.64 8.06
N GLY A 6 58.56 -4.96 8.09
CA GLY A 6 57.49 -5.64 7.36
C GLY A 6 56.08 -5.32 7.88
N PHE A 7 55.16 -5.18 6.93
CA PHE A 7 53.70 -5.13 7.06
C PHE A 7 53.20 -5.64 5.69
N GLY A 8 52.45 -6.74 5.54
CA GLY A 8 51.22 -7.03 6.25
C GLY A 8 50.06 -6.34 5.54
N ARG A 9 49.43 -7.04 4.57
CA ARG A 9 48.10 -6.78 3.97
C ARG A 9 47.83 -5.36 3.43
N LYS A 10 47.47 -5.29 2.15
CA LYS A 10 46.11 -4.91 1.67
C LYS A 10 46.18 -4.49 0.20
N LEU A 11 45.24 -5.03 -0.57
CA LEU A 11 44.50 -4.38 -1.65
C LEU A 11 45.29 -3.45 -2.60
N LEU A 12 45.77 -4.03 -3.69
CA LEU A 12 45.57 -3.44 -5.02
C LEU A 12 44.10 -3.71 -5.39
N GLU A 13 43.35 -2.91 -6.13
CA GLU A 13 43.33 -1.52 -6.57
C GLU A 13 41.98 -1.46 -7.34
N ILE A 14 41.34 -0.30 -7.36
CA ILE A 14 40.33 0.12 -8.35
C ILE A 14 38.89 -0.39 -8.16
N ASP A 15 38.05 0.53 -7.71
CA ASP A 15 36.61 0.58 -7.93
C ASP A 15 36.21 0.19 -9.36
N HIS A 16 35.39 -0.85 -9.50
CA HIS A 16 34.43 -0.91 -10.59
C HIS A 16 33.09 -1.43 -10.08
N LEU A 17 32.11 -0.55 -10.25
CA LEU A 17 30.68 -0.74 -10.08
C LEU A 17 30.16 -1.90 -10.96
N HIS A 18 28.86 -2.19 -10.81
CA HIS A 18 28.05 -3.21 -11.48
C HIS A 18 28.03 -4.54 -10.69
N GLY A 19 27.19 -4.67 -9.66
CA GLY A 19 25.73 -4.53 -9.77
C GLY A 19 25.09 -5.86 -10.18
N LEU A 20 25.32 -6.91 -9.40
CA LEU A 20 24.54 -8.15 -9.47
C LEU A 20 23.53 -8.15 -8.32
N GLU A 21 22.64 -7.15 -8.34
CA GLU A 21 21.36 -7.28 -7.65
C GLU A 21 20.45 -8.17 -8.51
N SER A 22 20.63 -9.49 -8.41
CA SER A 22 19.57 -10.44 -8.71
C SER A 22 18.53 -10.39 -7.58
N ARG A 23 17.96 -9.22 -7.34
CA ARG A 23 16.68 -9.08 -6.66
C ARG A 23 15.65 -9.52 -7.67
N ALA A 24 15.10 -10.71 -7.42
CA ALA A 24 13.91 -11.23 -8.06
C ALA A 24 13.01 -10.07 -8.50
N PHE A 25 12.95 -9.94 -9.81
CA PHE A 25 12.16 -9.05 -10.65
C PHE A 25 10.67 -9.40 -10.50
N PHE A 26 10.20 -9.69 -9.28
CA PHE A 26 8.80 -9.73 -8.96
C PHE A 26 8.40 -8.29 -8.69
N SER A 27 7.94 -7.66 -9.77
CA SER A 27 7.28 -6.38 -9.77
C SER A 27 6.45 -6.22 -8.49
N LYS A 28 6.96 -5.43 -7.54
CA LYS A 28 6.10 -4.64 -6.66
C LYS A 28 5.30 -3.77 -7.62
N PHE A 29 4.18 -4.28 -8.12
CA PHE A 29 3.16 -3.53 -8.80
C PHE A 29 2.58 -2.62 -7.72
N ASN A 30 3.33 -1.56 -7.43
CA ASN A 30 2.92 -0.52 -6.53
C ASN A 30 1.87 0.26 -7.32
N TRP A 31 0.66 -0.28 -7.29
CA TRP A 31 -0.52 0.40 -7.78
C TRP A 31 -0.75 1.55 -6.81
N SER A 32 -0.14 2.70 -7.13
CA SER A 32 -0.44 3.98 -6.50
C SER A 32 -1.97 4.15 -6.51
N HIS A 33 -2.58 3.84 -5.37
CA HIS A 33 -4.01 3.72 -5.13
C HIS A 33 -4.70 5.09 -5.01
N ILE A 34 -4.20 6.11 -5.72
CA ILE A 34 -4.54 7.51 -5.42
C ILE A 34 -5.69 8.07 -6.29
N MET A 35 -6.16 7.36 -7.34
CA MET A 35 -7.34 7.84 -8.11
C MET A 35 -8.48 6.83 -8.29
N ALA A 36 -8.27 5.54 -8.03
CA ALA A 36 -9.33 4.55 -8.20
C ALA A 36 -10.37 4.67 -7.06
N ARG A 37 -11.68 4.49 -7.35
CA ARG A 37 -12.77 4.42 -6.36
C ARG A 37 -12.66 3.15 -5.49
N VAL A 38 -11.63 3.12 -4.64
CA VAL A 38 -11.26 2.04 -3.73
C VAL A 38 -11.32 2.49 -2.27
N CYS A 39 -11.72 1.59 -1.37
CA CYS A 39 -11.67 1.82 0.07
C CYS A 39 -10.24 1.63 0.60
N GLN A 40 -9.70 2.60 1.34
CA GLN A 40 -8.33 2.54 1.88
C GLN A 40 -8.14 1.35 2.85
N VAL A 41 -9.12 1.11 3.72
CA VAL A 41 -9.02 0.03 4.74
C VAL A 41 -9.10 -1.37 4.13
N THR A 42 -10.02 -1.58 3.17
CA THR A 42 -10.40 -2.93 2.70
C THR A 42 -10.02 -3.22 1.26
N GLY A 43 -9.52 -2.25 0.50
CA GLY A 43 -9.22 -2.43 -0.93
C GLY A 43 -10.43 -2.66 -1.82
N LYS A 44 -11.67 -2.46 -1.33
CA LYS A 44 -12.89 -2.69 -2.13
C LYS A 44 -12.99 -1.71 -3.30
N GLY A 45 -12.88 -2.23 -4.52
CA GLY A 45 -12.97 -1.46 -5.77
C GLY A 45 -14.30 -1.64 -6.53
N PRO A 46 -14.45 -0.93 -7.66
CA PRO A 46 -15.60 -1.08 -8.54
C PRO A 46 -15.58 -2.44 -9.26
N MET A 47 -16.75 -3.10 -9.33
CA MET A 47 -16.91 -4.38 -10.00
C MET A 47 -17.69 -4.20 -11.31
N ALA A 48 -17.30 -4.92 -12.37
CA ALA A 48 -18.05 -4.95 -13.62
C ALA A 48 -19.12 -6.04 -13.58
N GLY A 49 -20.29 -5.77 -14.17
CA GLY A 49 -21.29 -6.80 -14.41
C GLY A 49 -22.35 -6.35 -15.40
N ASN A 50 -23.51 -7.00 -15.39
CA ASN A 50 -24.60 -6.67 -16.30
C ASN A 50 -25.85 -6.21 -15.53
N ASN A 51 -26.68 -5.40 -16.17
CA ASN A 51 -28.09 -5.28 -15.84
C ASN A 51 -28.84 -6.32 -16.69
N VAL A 52 -29.66 -7.16 -16.07
CA VAL A 52 -30.40 -8.23 -16.72
C VAL A 52 -31.88 -7.90 -16.60
N SER A 53 -32.57 -7.71 -17.72
CA SER A 53 -34.02 -7.48 -17.71
C SER A 53 -34.79 -8.78 -17.46
N HIS A 54 -36.09 -8.67 -17.20
CA HIS A 54 -36.98 -9.85 -17.12
C HIS A 54 -36.97 -10.69 -18.42
N ALA A 55 -36.72 -10.06 -19.57
CA ALA A 55 -36.55 -10.74 -20.85
C ALA A 55 -35.11 -11.25 -21.10
N ASN A 56 -34.24 -11.23 -20.08
CA ASN A 56 -32.81 -11.62 -20.14
C ASN A 56 -31.93 -10.78 -21.08
N ASN A 57 -32.34 -9.57 -21.46
CA ASN A 57 -31.46 -8.65 -22.19
C ASN A 57 -30.37 -8.14 -21.24
N ARG A 58 -29.10 -8.30 -21.64
CA ARG A 58 -27.93 -7.97 -20.81
C ARG A 58 -27.28 -6.67 -21.28
N THR A 59 -27.28 -5.64 -20.45
CA THR A 59 -26.53 -4.39 -20.69
C THR A 59 -25.39 -4.26 -19.70
N LYS A 60 -24.23 -3.74 -20.12
CA LYS A 60 -23.05 -3.59 -19.24
C LYS A 60 -23.29 -2.53 -18.18
N ARG A 61 -22.94 -2.81 -16.93
CA ARG A 61 -22.93 -1.83 -15.82
C ARG A 61 -21.72 -1.97 -14.91
N ARG A 62 -21.45 -0.92 -14.14
CA ARG A 62 -20.42 -0.90 -13.10
C ARG A 62 -21.09 -0.80 -11.73
N PHE A 63 -20.71 -1.69 -10.83
CA PHE A 63 -21.08 -1.66 -9.42
C PHE A 63 -20.04 -0.85 -8.65
N LEU A 64 -20.49 0.25 -8.05
CA LEU A 64 -19.62 1.13 -7.30
C LEU A 64 -19.74 0.83 -5.81
N PRO A 65 -18.62 0.76 -5.07
CA PRO A 65 -18.67 0.69 -3.63
C PRO A 65 -19.23 2.00 -3.05
N ASN A 66 -20.04 1.90 -1.99
CA ASN A 66 -20.51 3.05 -1.22
C ASN A 66 -19.36 3.65 -0.40
N LEU A 67 -18.55 4.51 -1.04
CA LEU A 67 -17.40 5.18 -0.47
C LEU A 67 -17.80 6.52 0.11
N GLN A 68 -17.44 6.76 1.37
CA GLN A 68 -17.71 8.01 2.07
C GLN A 68 -16.44 8.51 2.76
N TYR A 69 -16.29 9.82 2.84
CA TYR A 69 -15.25 10.43 3.67
C TYR A 69 -15.76 10.51 5.11
N ARG A 70 -15.03 9.92 6.04
CA ARG A 70 -15.33 9.95 7.48
C ARG A 70 -14.09 10.40 8.24
N ARG A 71 -14.33 11.07 9.37
CA ARG A 71 -13.29 11.53 10.29
C ARG A 71 -13.22 10.57 11.47
N PHE A 72 -12.01 10.14 11.81
CA PHE A 72 -11.74 9.33 12.98
C PHE A 72 -10.82 10.11 13.91
N TRP A 73 -11.12 10.04 15.20
CA TRP A 73 -10.24 10.55 16.24
C TRP A 73 -9.18 9.50 16.56
N ILE A 74 -7.93 9.93 16.69
CA ILE A 74 -6.81 9.06 17.05
C ILE A 74 -6.27 9.57 18.37
N GLU A 75 -6.31 8.70 19.38
CA GLU A 75 -5.83 9.05 20.71
C GLU A 75 -4.30 9.17 20.74
N SER A 76 -3.59 8.24 20.09
CA SER A 76 -2.12 8.20 20.11
C SER A 76 -1.44 9.38 19.41
N GLU A 77 -2.14 10.11 18.53
CA GLU A 77 -1.62 11.30 17.83
C GLU A 77 -2.39 12.58 18.14
N ASN A 78 -3.43 12.49 18.98
CA ASN A 78 -4.32 13.59 19.32
C ASN A 78 -4.81 14.41 18.10
N ARG A 79 -5.14 13.71 17.00
CA ARG A 79 -5.53 14.34 15.72
C ARG A 79 -6.71 13.65 15.06
N TRP A 80 -7.39 14.42 14.20
CA TRP A 80 -8.43 13.89 13.32
C TRP A 80 -7.82 13.38 12.01
N LEU A 81 -8.09 12.12 11.67
CA LEU A 81 -7.73 11.55 10.38
C LEU A 81 -8.96 11.43 9.48
N ARG A 82 -8.84 11.91 8.23
CA ARG A 82 -9.87 11.78 7.21
C ARG A 82 -9.56 10.57 6.34
N LEU A 83 -10.42 9.55 6.37
CA LEU A 83 -10.28 8.36 5.54
C LEU A 83 -11.47 8.23 4.59
N ARG A 84 -11.21 7.68 3.40
CA ARG A 84 -12.25 7.25 2.46
C ARG A 84 -12.58 5.79 2.69
N VAL A 85 -13.72 5.56 3.33
CA VAL A 85 -14.10 4.26 3.88
C VAL A 85 -15.41 3.78 3.25
N SER A 86 -15.51 2.47 3.03
CA SER A 86 -16.76 1.81 2.63
C SER A 86 -17.47 1.26 3.87
N ASN A 87 -18.75 0.91 3.76
CA ASN A 87 -19.49 0.36 4.91
C ASN A 87 -18.83 -0.91 5.51
N ALA A 88 -18.17 -1.73 4.68
CA ALA A 88 -17.43 -2.88 5.18
C ALA A 88 -16.13 -2.47 5.90
N GLY A 89 -15.49 -1.38 5.46
CA GLY A 89 -14.33 -0.83 6.16
C GLY A 89 -14.68 -0.27 7.54
N LEU A 90 -15.86 0.33 7.69
CA LEU A 90 -16.36 0.76 9.01
C LEU A 90 -16.49 -0.44 9.96
N ARG A 91 -17.12 -1.53 9.52
CA ARG A 91 -17.22 -2.76 10.33
C ARG A 91 -15.86 -3.34 10.74
N THR A 92 -14.86 -3.24 9.87
CA THR A 92 -13.49 -3.67 10.21
C THR A 92 -12.85 -2.77 11.27
N ILE A 93 -13.03 -1.45 11.16
CA ILE A 93 -12.56 -0.48 12.16
C ILE A 93 -13.24 -0.73 13.50
N ASP A 94 -14.56 -0.94 13.51
CA ASP A 94 -15.32 -1.18 14.74
C ASP A 94 -14.88 -2.48 15.44
N LYS A 95 -14.49 -3.51 14.67
CA LYS A 95 -14.05 -4.81 15.21
C LYS A 95 -12.61 -4.79 15.72
N ASN A 96 -11.68 -4.21 14.95
CA ASN A 96 -10.24 -4.28 15.24
C ASN A 96 -9.72 -3.06 16.01
N GLY A 97 -10.50 -1.98 16.07
CA GLY A 97 -10.06 -0.68 16.54
C GLY A 97 -9.35 0.13 15.46
N ILE A 98 -9.37 1.47 15.62
CA ILE A 98 -8.79 2.40 14.65
C ILE A 98 -7.25 2.34 14.62
N GLU A 99 -6.61 2.08 15.75
CA GLU A 99 -5.14 2.08 15.87
C GLU A 99 -4.49 0.94 15.10
N ALA A 100 -5.05 -0.28 15.21
CA ALA A 100 -4.57 -1.45 14.47
C ALA A 100 -4.69 -1.23 12.95
N VAL A 101 -5.81 -0.67 12.50
CA VAL A 101 -6.02 -0.37 11.08
C VAL A 101 -5.03 0.68 10.58
N ILE A 102 -4.70 1.69 11.38
CA ILE A 102 -3.70 2.71 11.00
C ILE A 102 -2.30 2.10 10.92
N ALA A 103 -1.93 1.22 11.85
CA ALA A 103 -0.65 0.50 11.80
C ALA A 103 -0.51 -0.29 10.49
N ASP A 104 -1.57 -0.99 10.08
CA ASP A 104 -1.61 -1.70 8.79
C ASP A 104 -1.48 -0.74 7.59
N LEU A 105 -2.16 0.40 7.64
CA LEU A 105 -2.10 1.40 6.56
C LEU A 105 -0.71 2.03 6.42
N ARG A 106 0.01 2.26 7.53
CA ARG A 106 1.41 2.72 7.52
C ARG A 106 2.35 1.67 6.96
N ALA A 107 2.16 0.40 7.33
CA ALA A 107 2.97 -0.69 6.78
C ALA A 107 2.82 -0.81 5.25
N ARG A 108 1.65 -0.43 4.71
CA ARG A 108 1.38 -0.38 3.27
C ARG A 108 1.87 0.91 2.59
N GLY A 109 2.26 1.94 3.36
CA GLY A 109 2.69 3.24 2.85
C GLY A 109 1.54 4.07 2.25
N GLU A 110 0.30 3.82 2.69
CA GLU A 110 -0.88 4.57 2.24
C GLU A 110 -1.09 5.87 3.04
N ILE A 111 -0.39 6.03 4.17
CA ILE A 111 -0.40 7.17 5.10
C ILE A 111 1.02 7.43 5.60
#